data_AF-A0A8J6AFG1-F1
#
_entry.id   AF-A0A8J6AFG1-F1
#
_cell.length_a   1.000
_cell.length_b   1.000
_cell.length_c   1.000
_cell.angle_alpha   90.00
_cell.angle_beta   90.00
_cell.angle_gamma   90.00
#
_symmetry.space_group_name_H-M   'P 1'
#
loop_
_entity.id
_entity.type
_entity.pdbx_description
1 polymer ?
#
loop_
_entity_poly.entity_id
_entity_poly.type
_entity_poly.pdbx_seq_one_letter_code
_entity_poly.pdbx_strand_id
1 'polypeptide(L)'
;NIGPELSYTDIGVFISSDGGNTWRQIFDEEYHVWFLDWGGALVAMKHTPLPVRRLWVSFDEGHTWDKYAFTSVPLFVDGALVEAGVEAQIM
;
A
#
# COMPACT_ATOMS: atom_id res chain seq x y z
N ASN A 1 -0.07 -13.74 7.43
CA ASN A 1 0.13 -15.07 6.82
C ASN A 1 -1.22 -15.77 6.60
N ILE A 2 -1.20 -16.92 5.91
CA ILE A 2 -2.36 -17.83 5.78
C ILE A 2 -2.00 -19.11 6.54
N GLY A 3 -2.82 -19.51 7.51
CA GLY A 3 -2.56 -20.71 8.31
C GLY A 3 -3.41 -20.77 9.59
N PRO A 4 -3.23 -21.83 10.40
CA PRO A 4 -3.93 -21.99 11.67
C PRO A 4 -3.43 -21.05 12.79
N GLU A 5 -2.24 -20.46 12.61
CA GLU A 5 -1.57 -19.58 13.57
C GLU A 5 -0.78 -18.49 12.84
N LEU A 6 -0.35 -17.44 13.56
CA LEU A 6 0.47 -16.38 12.98
C LEU A 6 1.93 -16.82 12.82
N SER A 7 2.56 -16.40 11.71
CA SER A 7 3.98 -16.66 11.42
C SER A 7 4.73 -15.35 11.13
N TYR A 8 5.99 -15.30 11.52
CA TYR A 8 6.91 -14.19 11.22
C TYR A 8 7.58 -14.31 9.84
N THR A 9 7.46 -15.44 9.15
CA THR A 9 8.11 -15.66 7.84
C THR A 9 7.17 -15.40 6.67
N ASP A 10 5.87 -15.64 6.86
CA ASP A 10 4.87 -15.60 5.78
C ASP A 10 4.12 -14.27 5.84
N ILE A 11 4.85 -13.21 5.56
CA ILE A 11 4.31 -11.85 5.59
C ILE A 11 3.72 -11.52 4.23
N GLY A 12 2.57 -10.86 4.22
CA GLY A 12 1.92 -10.40 3.02
C GLY A 12 0.84 -9.39 3.36
N VAL A 13 0.51 -8.54 2.40
CA VAL A 13 -0.55 -7.55 2.54
C VAL A 13 -1.80 -8.07 1.85
N PHE A 14 -2.90 -8.06 2.57
CA PHE A 14 -4.21 -8.49 2.11
C PHE A 14 -5.19 -7.33 2.24
N ILE A 15 -6.13 -7.24 1.31
CA ILE A 15 -7.18 -6.23 1.33
C ILE A 15 -8.55 -6.88 1.13
N SER A 16 -9.55 -6.26 1.72
CA SER A 16 -10.96 -6.55 1.51
C SER A 16 -11.66 -5.24 1.16
N SER A 17 -12.52 -5.26 0.14
CA SER A 17 -13.35 -4.11 -0.22
C SER A 17 -14.83 -4.30 0.10
N ASP A 18 -15.21 -5.43 0.72
CA ASP A 18 -16.59 -5.79 1.05
C ASP A 18 -16.82 -5.98 2.56
N GLY A 19 -16.01 -5.31 3.39
CA GLY A 19 -16.11 -5.37 4.85
C GLY A 19 -15.62 -6.68 5.46
N GLY A 20 -14.76 -7.42 4.77
CA GLY A 20 -14.12 -8.63 5.27
C GLY A 20 -14.79 -9.93 4.85
N ASN A 21 -15.76 -9.90 3.93
CA ASN A 21 -16.40 -11.11 3.40
C ASN A 21 -15.48 -11.83 2.41
N THR A 22 -14.75 -11.07 1.59
CA THR A 22 -13.72 -11.58 0.70
C THR A 22 -12.38 -10.89 0.97
N TRP A 23 -11.31 -11.66 0.83
CA TRP A 23 -9.93 -11.20 1.01
C TRP A 23 -9.11 -11.57 -0.21
N ARG A 24 -8.27 -10.64 -0.65
CA ARG A 24 -7.29 -10.86 -1.72
C ARG A 24 -5.91 -10.44 -1.26
N GLN A 25 -4.89 -11.19 -1.62
CA GLN A 25 -3.52 -10.79 -1.42
C GLN A 25 -3.13 -9.76 -2.49
N ILE A 26 -2.47 -8.68 -2.07
CA ILE A 26 -2.00 -7.61 -2.97
C ILE A 26 -0.48 -7.49 -2.99
N PHE A 27 0.23 -7.92 -1.93
CA PHE A 27 1.69 -7.98 -1.91
C PHE A 27 2.19 -9.19 -1.10
N ASP A 28 3.32 -9.76 -1.52
CA ASP A 28 4.03 -10.88 -0.84
C ASP A 28 5.08 -10.42 0.18
N GLU A 29 5.17 -9.11 0.42
CA GLU A 29 6.11 -8.51 1.35
C GLU A 29 5.39 -7.40 2.14
N GLU A 30 6.10 -6.76 3.07
CA GLU A 30 5.56 -5.63 3.82
C GLU A 30 5.50 -4.35 2.97
N TYR A 31 4.32 -3.72 2.96
CA TYR A 31 4.07 -2.43 2.34
C TYR A 31 3.29 -1.54 3.29
N HIS A 32 3.65 -0.27 3.35
CA HIS A 32 2.78 0.78 3.87
C HIS A 32 1.71 1.08 2.81
N VAL A 33 0.45 1.16 3.22
CA VAL A 33 -0.68 1.47 2.34
C VAL A 33 -1.43 2.67 2.91
N TRP A 34 -1.69 3.66 2.05
CA TRP A 34 -2.48 4.85 2.38
C TRP A 34 -3.75 4.87 1.53
N PHE A 35 -4.86 5.18 2.19
CA PHE A 35 -6.17 5.38 1.56
C PHE A 35 -6.36 6.86 1.30
N LEU A 36 -6.69 7.19 0.06
CA LEU A 36 -6.96 8.55 -0.40
C LEU A 36 -8.38 8.60 -0.96
N ASP A 37 -9.00 9.78 -0.91
CA ASP A 37 -10.32 10.06 -1.51
C ASP A 37 -11.37 8.98 -1.20
N TRP A 38 -11.65 8.74 0.08
CA TRP A 38 -12.59 7.71 0.55
C TRP A 38 -12.30 6.27 0.05
N GLY A 39 -11.05 5.97 -0.31
CA GLY A 39 -10.66 4.69 -0.89
C GLY A 39 -10.75 4.64 -2.41
N GLY A 40 -11.05 5.76 -3.08
CA GLY A 40 -10.99 5.89 -4.53
C GLY A 40 -9.58 5.74 -5.08
N ALA A 41 -8.55 6.03 -4.27
CA ALA A 41 -7.17 5.70 -4.61
C ALA A 41 -6.43 5.08 -3.43
N LEU A 42 -5.58 4.10 -3.75
CA LEU A 42 -4.66 3.47 -2.82
C LEU A 42 -3.23 3.75 -3.26
N VAL A 43 -2.38 4.14 -2.32
CA VAL A 43 -0.94 4.28 -2.54
C VAL A 43 -0.22 3.28 -1.67
N ALA A 44 0.71 2.52 -2.23
CA ALA A 44 1.52 1.56 -1.49
C ALA A 44 3.02 1.78 -1.69
N MET A 45 3.78 1.65 -0.63
CA MET A 45 5.24 1.76 -0.64
C MET A 45 5.87 0.62 0.16
N LYS A 46 6.91 0.00 -0.41
CA LYS A 46 7.60 -1.12 0.23
C LYS A 46 8.19 -0.70 1.57
N HIS A 47 7.90 -1.44 2.63
CA HIS A 47 8.57 -1.27 3.92
C HIS A 47 9.96 -1.91 3.82
N THR A 48 11.01 -1.10 3.79
CA THR A 48 12.37 -1.60 3.63
C THR A 48 13.39 -0.64 4.21
N PRO A 49 14.49 -1.14 4.81
CA PRO A 49 15.61 -0.29 5.22
C PRO A 49 16.45 0.19 4.04
N LEU A 50 16.10 -0.16 2.79
CA LEU A 50 16.81 0.26 1.58
C LEU A 50 16.14 1.50 0.98
N PRO A 51 16.90 2.37 0.28
CA PRO A 51 16.32 3.55 -0.34
C PRO A 51 15.41 3.16 -1.51
N VAL A 52 14.25 3.81 -1.60
CA VAL A 52 13.21 3.57 -2.60
C VAL A 52 13.00 4.81 -3.47
N ARG A 53 12.53 4.59 -4.70
CA ARG A 53 12.18 5.69 -5.63
C ARG A 53 10.85 5.48 -6.35
N ARG A 54 10.18 4.38 -6.04
CA ARG A 54 8.94 3.97 -6.69
C ARG A 54 7.89 3.67 -5.64
N LEU A 55 6.68 4.07 -5.93
CA LEU A 55 5.47 3.71 -5.19
C LEU A 55 4.51 3.00 -6.15
N TRP A 56 3.53 2.32 -5.58
CA TRP A 56 2.44 1.71 -6.31
C TRP A 56 1.18 2.55 -6.11
N VAL A 57 0.37 2.67 -7.15
CA VAL A 57 -0.93 3.34 -7.10
C VAL A 57 -1.98 2.40 -7.67
N SER A 58 -3.14 2.37 -7.04
CA SER A 58 -4.33 1.68 -7.53
C SER A 58 -5.53 2.62 -7.46
N PHE A 59 -6.38 2.55 -8.48
CA PHE A 59 -7.65 3.30 -8.57
C PHE A 59 -8.86 2.37 -8.67
N ASP A 60 -8.66 1.07 -8.44
CA ASP A 60 -9.67 0.02 -8.53
C ASP A 60 -9.65 -0.82 -7.25
N GLU A 61 -9.59 -0.15 -6.10
CA GLU A 61 -9.60 -0.76 -4.77
C GLU A 61 -8.44 -1.76 -4.52
N GLY A 62 -7.38 -1.74 -5.33
CA GLY A 62 -6.25 -2.67 -5.22
C GLY A 62 -6.37 -3.93 -6.06
N HIS A 63 -7.20 -3.93 -7.11
CA HIS A 63 -7.24 -5.01 -8.10
C HIS A 63 -6.07 -4.93 -9.08
N THR A 64 -5.72 -3.73 -9.53
CA THR A 64 -4.56 -3.45 -10.37
C THR A 64 -3.69 -2.37 -9.74
N TRP A 65 -2.38 -2.46 -9.98
CA TRP A 65 -1.39 -1.57 -9.38
C TRP A 65 -0.41 -1.09 -10.44
N ASP A 66 -0.32 0.22 -10.59
CA ASP A 66 0.64 0.88 -11.45
C ASP A 66 1.83 1.39 -10.64
N LYS A 67 3.03 1.32 -11.22
CA LYS A 67 4.26 1.73 -10.54
C LYS A 67 4.71 3.11 -11.00
N TYR A 68 4.80 4.05 -10.06
CA TYR A 68 5.20 5.42 -10.32
C TYR A 68 6.55 5.77 -9.70
N ALA A 69 7.40 6.49 -10.43
CA ALA A 69 8.66 7.00 -9.91
C ALA A 69 8.47 8.41 -9.34
N PHE A 70 8.34 8.52 -8.02
CA PHE A 70 8.06 9.80 -7.34
C PHE A 70 9.30 10.70 -7.20
N THR A 71 10.49 10.15 -7.41
CA THR A 71 11.77 10.86 -7.31
C THR A 71 12.76 10.30 -8.33
N SER A 72 13.70 11.14 -8.77
CA SER A 72 14.78 10.74 -9.68
C SER A 72 15.88 9.93 -8.98
N VAL A 73 16.07 10.12 -7.69
CA VAL A 73 17.10 9.45 -6.87
C VAL A 73 16.46 8.61 -5.75
N PRO A 74 17.01 7.43 -5.41
CA PRO A 74 16.52 6.65 -4.27
C PRO A 74 16.61 7.41 -2.95
N LEU A 75 15.54 7.39 -2.16
CA LEU A 75 15.43 8.06 -0.86
C LEU A 75 15.04 7.05 0.23
N PHE A 76 15.53 7.25 1.45
CA PHE A 76 14.96 6.60 2.63
C PHE A 76 13.65 7.29 2.96
N VAL A 77 12.60 6.51 3.22
CA VAL A 77 11.27 7.06 3.52
C VAL A 77 10.91 6.70 4.94
N ASP A 78 10.79 7.73 5.78
CA ASP A 78 10.42 7.57 7.20
C ASP A 78 8.90 7.45 7.40
N GLY A 79 8.12 8.07 6.50
CA GLY A 79 6.66 8.03 6.54
C GLY A 79 6.03 8.92 5.48
N ALA A 80 4.71 8.85 5.36
CA ALA A 80 3.92 9.77 4.55
C ALA A 80 2.85 10.44 5.41
N LEU A 81 2.59 11.72 5.11
CA LEU A 81 1.52 12.50 5.72
C LEU A 81 0.39 12.61 4.72
N VAL A 82 -0.82 12.28 5.17
CA VAL A 82 -2.07 12.51 4.43
C VAL A 82 -2.79 13.64 5.14
N GLU A 83 -3.34 14.59 4.38
CA GLU A 83 -4.05 15.73 4.94
C GLU A 83 -5.20 15.27 5.85
N ALA A 84 -5.42 16.01 6.94
CA ALA A 84 -6.53 15.75 7.86
C ALA A 84 -7.85 16.18 7.20
N GLY A 85 -8.51 15.23 6.55
CA GLY A 85 -9.73 15.48 5.79
C GLY A 85 -9.93 14.37 4.77
N VAL A 86 -11.16 14.16 4.33
CA VAL A 86 -11.51 12.97 3.54
C VAL A 86 -11.33 13.17 2.02
N GLU A 87 -10.90 14.37 1.60
CA GLU A 87 -10.71 14.79 0.21
C GLU A 87 -9.23 15.07 -0.13
N ALA A 88 -8.29 14.34 0.49
CA ALA A 88 -6.88 14.51 0.18
C ALA A 88 -6.56 13.89 -1.20
N GLN A 89 -6.57 14.70 -2.26
CA GLN A 89 -5.91 14.37 -3.53
C GLN A 89 -4.44 14.77 -3.45
N ILE A 90 -3.54 13.79 -3.49
CA ILE A 90 -2.12 14.06 -3.68
C ILE A 90 -1.89 14.18 -5.19
N MET A 91 -1.70 15.41 -5.66
CA MET A 91 -1.31 15.72 -7.06
C MET A 91 0.20 15.63 -7.24
#